data_AF-A0A0J6CSB2-F1
#
_entry.id   AF-A0A0J6CSB2-F1
#
_cell.length_a   1.000
_cell.length_b   1.000
_cell.length_c   1.000
_cell.angle_alpha   90.00
_cell.angle_beta   90.00
_cell.angle_gamma   90.00
#
_symmetry.space_group_name_H-M   'P 1'
#
loop_
_entity.id
_entity.type
_entity.pdbx_description
1 polymer ?
#
loop_
_entity_poly.entity_id
_entity_poly.type
_entity_poly.pdbx_seq_one_letter_code
_entity_poly.pdbx_strand_id
1 'polypeptide(L)'
;MSHELLVKFNEIEQSISRIEKSLSAFNAELPKNTGEGNNLDVVNRLNELNHMMTEVGNAYKQILAENNQTVRESVQQLENADKELSSSIQLR
;
A
#
# COMPACT_ATOMS: atom_id res chain seq x y z
N MET A 1 23.23 16.73 17.25
CA MET A 1 23.12 16.41 15.81
C MET A 1 21.69 16.71 15.38
N SER A 2 21.42 17.94 14.91
CA SER A 2 20.12 18.23 14.29
C SER A 2 20.16 17.65 12.88
N HIS A 3 19.42 16.57 12.65
CA HIS A 3 19.12 16.16 11.29
C HIS A 3 18.04 17.10 10.80
N GLU A 4 18.42 18.11 10.00
CA GLU A 4 17.45 18.92 9.29
C GLU A 4 16.64 18.02 8.35
N LEU A 5 15.33 18.12 8.46
CA LEU A 5 14.40 17.29 7.71
C LEU A 5 13.79 18.14 6.60
N LEU A 6 14.31 18.00 5.38
CA LEU A 6 13.74 18.65 4.19
C LEU A 6 12.66 17.74 3.59
N VAL A 7 11.40 18.14 3.69
CA VAL A 7 10.26 17.39 3.15
C VAL A 7 9.85 17.92 1.79
N LYS A 8 9.74 17.03 0.80
CA LYS A 8 9.19 17.34 -0.51
C LYS A 8 7.76 16.81 -0.62
N PHE A 9 6.80 17.53 -0.04
CA PHE A 9 5.39 17.12 0.05
C PHE A 9 4.81 16.63 -1.29
N ASN A 10 5.04 17.38 -2.37
CA ASN A 10 4.54 17.03 -3.70
C ASN A 10 5.11 15.69 -4.24
N GLU A 11 6.39 15.40 -4.01
CA GLU A 11 7.00 14.14 -4.47
C GLU A 11 6.45 12.95 -3.69
N ILE A 12 6.16 13.16 -2.41
CA ILE A 12 5.59 12.13 -1.54
C ILE A 12 4.14 11.84 -1.94
N GLU A 13 3.30 12.88 -2.14
CA GLU A 13 1.91 12.70 -2.60
C GLU A 13 1.83 12.00 -3.96
N GLN A 14 2.72 12.34 -4.90
CA GLN A 14 2.80 11.63 -6.17
C GLN A 14 3.15 10.15 -5.99
N SER A 15 4.04 9.83 -5.05
CA SER A 15 4.42 8.45 -4.75
C SER A 15 3.27 7.67 -4.11
N ILE A 16 2.58 8.29 -3.14
CA ILE A 16 1.36 7.73 -2.52
C ILE A 16 0.31 7.42 -3.58
N SER A 17 0.02 8.39 -4.47
CA SER A 17 -0.97 8.22 -5.54
C SER A 17 -0.60 7.11 -6.53
N ARG A 18 0.70 6.96 -6.86
CA ARG A 18 1.17 5.84 -7.70
C ARG A 18 0.92 4.49 -7.03
N ILE A 19 1.18 4.39 -5.73
CA ILE A 19 0.95 3.17 -4.95
C ILE A 19 -0.55 2.83 -4.94
N GLU A 20 -1.44 3.81 -4.71
CA GLU A 20 -2.90 3.58 -4.75
C GLU A 20 -3.37 3.10 -6.11
N LYS A 21 -2.85 3.70 -7.19
CA LYS A 21 -3.19 3.29 -8.55
C LYS A 21 -2.74 1.86 -8.82
N SER A 22 -1.51 1.51 -8.42
CA SER A 22 -0.99 0.14 -8.53
C SER A 22 -1.79 -0.86 -7.70
N LEU A 23 -2.19 -0.50 -6.48
CA LEU A 23 -3.05 -1.31 -5.63
C LEU A 23 -4.43 -1.54 -6.23
N SER A 24 -5.01 -0.51 -6.84
CA SER A 24 -6.32 -0.59 -7.50
C SER A 24 -6.28 -1.54 -8.70
N ALA A 25 -5.17 -1.54 -9.44
CA ALA A 25 -4.95 -2.42 -10.58
C ALA A 25 -4.50 -3.84 -10.18
N PHE A 26 -4.02 -4.04 -8.95
CA PHE A 26 -3.55 -5.34 -8.48
C PHE A 26 -4.72 -6.29 -8.23
N ASN A 27 -4.77 -7.36 -9.02
CA ASN A 27 -5.69 -8.48 -8.87
C ASN A 27 -4.94 -9.70 -8.32
N ALA A 28 -5.31 -10.15 -7.13
CA ALA A 28 -4.73 -11.33 -6.47
C ALA A 28 -5.44 -12.65 -6.85
N GLU A 29 -6.52 -12.57 -7.63
CA GLU A 29 -7.27 -13.76 -8.02
C GLU A 29 -6.47 -14.66 -8.94
N LEU A 30 -6.37 -15.93 -8.54
CA LEU A 30 -5.83 -17.01 -9.35
C LEU A 30 -6.96 -17.96 -9.76
N PRO A 31 -6.80 -18.70 -10.88
CA PRO A 31 -7.80 -19.64 -11.35
C PRO A 31 -8.16 -20.67 -10.28
N LYS A 32 -9.45 -20.74 -9.97
CA LYS A 32 -10.03 -21.82 -9.17
C LYS A 32 -10.43 -22.95 -10.11
N ASN A 33 -10.29 -24.20 -9.66
CA ASN A 33 -10.71 -25.39 -10.40
C ASN A 33 -9.92 -25.64 -11.70
N THR A 34 -8.60 -25.44 -11.66
CA THR A 34 -7.72 -25.88 -12.76
C THR A 34 -7.89 -27.39 -12.93
N GLY A 35 -8.13 -27.86 -14.16
CA GLY A 35 -8.28 -29.29 -14.45
C GLY A 35 -9.59 -29.90 -13.94
N GLU A 36 -10.72 -29.23 -14.17
CA GLU A 36 -12.05 -29.70 -13.80
C GLU A 36 -12.30 -31.17 -14.25
N GLY A 37 -12.69 -32.04 -13.31
CA GLY A 37 -12.84 -33.48 -13.54
C GLY A 37 -11.56 -34.32 -13.37
N ASN A 38 -10.40 -33.69 -13.14
CA ASN A 38 -9.15 -34.37 -12.84
C ASN A 38 -8.98 -34.58 -11.32
N ASN A 39 -8.91 -35.84 -10.91
CA ASN A 39 -8.77 -36.25 -9.51
C ASN A 39 -7.31 -36.55 -9.10
N LEU A 40 -6.33 -36.18 -9.92
CA LEU A 40 -4.92 -36.34 -9.54
C LEU A 40 -4.60 -35.40 -8.38
N ASP A 41 -3.89 -35.92 -7.37
CA ASP A 41 -3.49 -35.15 -6.18
C ASP A 41 -2.71 -33.88 -6.53
N VAL A 42 -1.95 -33.90 -7.63
CA VAL A 42 -1.21 -32.73 -8.13
C VAL A 42 -2.15 -31.58 -8.52
N VAL A 43 -3.30 -31.90 -9.12
CA VAL A 43 -4.30 -30.88 -9.50
C VAL A 43 -4.98 -30.29 -8.27
N ASN A 44 -5.32 -31.13 -7.29
CA ASN A 44 -5.84 -30.67 -6.01
C ASN A 44 -4.84 -29.75 -5.30
N ARG A 45 -3.56 -30.14 -5.26
CA ARG A 45 -2.50 -29.34 -4.65
C ARG A 45 -2.29 -28.01 -5.36
N LEU A 46 -2.41 -27.99 -6.69
CA LEU A 46 -2.32 -26.75 -7.47
C LEU A 46 -3.48 -25.80 -7.13
N ASN A 47 -4.69 -26.32 -6.98
CA ASN A 47 -5.85 -25.52 -6.60
C ASN A 47 -5.71 -24.97 -5.16
N GLU A 48 -5.19 -25.75 -4.21
CA GLU A 48 -4.85 -25.28 -2.86
C GLU A 48 -3.81 -24.16 -2.88
N LEU A 49 -2.74 -24.32 -3.68
CA LEU A 49 -1.69 -23.31 -3.83
C LEU A 49 -2.24 -22.02 -4.42
N ASN A 50 -3.07 -22.09 -5.45
CA ASN A 50 -3.74 -20.92 -6.02
C ASN A 50 -4.58 -20.20 -4.98
N HIS A 51 -5.33 -20.95 -4.16
CA HIS A 51 -6.13 -20.36 -3.08
C HIS A 51 -5.27 -19.62 -2.06
N MET A 52 -4.23 -20.26 -1.53
CA MET A 52 -3.31 -19.65 -0.56
C MET A 52 -2.61 -18.42 -1.15
N MET A 53 -2.18 -18.46 -2.41
CA MET A 53 -1.55 -17.32 -3.07
C MET A 53 -2.53 -16.15 -3.26
N THR A 54 -3.80 -16.42 -3.54
CA THR A 54 -4.84 -15.37 -3.57
C THR A 54 -5.05 -14.75 -2.19
N GLU A 55 -5.07 -15.54 -1.11
CA GLU A 55 -5.16 -15.03 0.26
C GLU A 55 -3.95 -14.15 0.62
N VAL A 56 -2.74 -14.60 0.31
CA VAL A 56 -1.50 -13.82 0.54
C VAL A 56 -1.51 -12.53 -0.27
N GLY A 57 -1.93 -12.58 -1.54
CA GLY A 57 -2.04 -11.38 -2.37
C GLY A 57 -3.04 -10.37 -1.82
N ASN A 58 -4.19 -10.84 -1.33
CA ASN A 58 -5.19 -9.97 -0.70
C ASN A 58 -4.69 -9.35 0.61
N ALA A 59 -4.02 -10.15 1.46
CA ALA A 59 -3.42 -9.65 2.69
C ALA A 59 -2.33 -8.60 2.41
N TYR A 60 -1.47 -8.84 1.42
CA TYR A 60 -0.46 -7.88 0.99
C TYR A 60 -1.10 -6.57 0.49
N LYS A 61 -2.15 -6.67 -0.33
CA LYS A 61 -2.92 -5.51 -0.82
C LYS A 61 -3.46 -4.67 0.34
N GLN A 62 -4.01 -5.31 1.37
CA GLN A 62 -4.53 -4.63 2.55
C GLN A 62 -3.43 -3.91 3.32
N ILE A 63 -2.35 -4.62 3.68
CA ILE A 63 -1.23 -4.03 4.44
C ILE A 63 -0.62 -2.84 3.70
N LEU A 64 -0.43 -2.96 2.38
CA LEU A 64 0.13 -1.86 1.60
C LEU A 64 -0.83 -0.67 1.52
N ALA A 65 -2.15 -0.89 1.48
CA ALA A 65 -3.14 0.19 1.54
C ALA A 65 -3.11 0.92 2.88
N GLU A 66 -3.07 0.17 3.99
CA GLU A 66 -2.96 0.73 5.35
C GLU A 66 -1.68 1.55 5.51
N ASN A 67 -0.53 1.00 5.11
CA ASN A 67 0.75 1.71 5.15
C ASN A 67 0.72 3.01 4.33
N ASN A 68 0.17 2.96 3.12
CA ASN A 68 0.11 4.13 2.26
C ASN A 68 -0.79 5.24 2.84
N GLN A 69 -1.87 4.86 3.51
CA GLN A 69 -2.73 5.79 4.24
C GLN A 69 -2.02 6.38 5.46
N THR A 70 -1.31 5.57 6.25
CA THR A 70 -0.51 6.06 7.39
C THR A 70 0.56 7.06 6.94
N VAL A 71 1.23 6.81 5.81
CA VAL A 71 2.20 7.75 5.24
C VAL A 71 1.53 9.08 4.86
N ARG A 72 0.37 9.04 4.20
CA ARG A 72 -0.40 10.24 3.87
C ARG A 72 -0.74 11.07 5.12
N GLU A 73 -1.26 10.43 6.15
CA GLU A 73 -1.61 11.10 7.40
C GLU A 73 -0.38 11.73 8.07
N SER A 74 0.74 11.02 8.08
CA SER A 74 2.00 11.51 8.64
C SER A 74 2.51 12.74 7.89
N VAL A 75 2.43 12.73 6.55
CA VAL A 75 2.83 13.85 5.69
C VAL A 75 1.92 15.05 5.90
N GLN A 76 0.61 14.84 6.03
CA GLN A 76 -0.33 15.91 6.33
C GLN A 76 -0.07 16.55 7.70
N GLN A 77 0.24 15.73 8.71
CA GLN A 77 0.61 16.23 10.04
C GLN A 77 1.89 17.06 10.00
N LEU A 78 2.89 16.63 9.24
CA LEU A 78 4.13 17.41 9.04
C LEU A 78 3.85 18.74 8.34
N GLU A 79 3.01 18.75 7.32
CA GLU A 79 2.65 19.98 6.59
C GLU A 79 1.90 20.97 7.50
N ASN A 80 1.01 20.46 8.35
CA ASN A 80 0.28 21.29 9.31
C ASN A 80 1.21 21.88 10.37
N ALA A 81 2.12 21.07 10.91
CA ALA A 81 3.12 21.52 11.88
C ALA A 81 4.04 22.60 11.29
N ASP A 82 4.45 22.48 10.03
CA ASP A 82 5.25 23.49 9.32
C ASP A 82 4.47 24.80 9.14
N LYS A 83 3.19 24.73 8.75
CA LYS A 83 2.30 25.90 8.64
C LYS A 83 2.09 26.61 9.98
N GLU A 84 1.89 25.85 11.06
CA GLU A 84 1.75 26.39 12.41
C GLU A 84 3.03 27.09 12.87
N LEU A 85 4.19 26.46 12.66
CA LEU A 85 5.49 27.03 12.99
C LEU A 85 5.75 28.33 12.21
N SER A 86 5.54 28.31 10.90
CA SER A 86 5.68 29.49 10.03
C SER A 86 4.79 30.65 10.49
N SER A 87 3.53 30.36 10.82
CA SER A 87 2.58 31.35 11.35
C SER A 87 3.04 31.93 12.68
N SER A 88 3.58 31.10 13.58
CA SER A 88 4.11 31.55 14.88
C SER A 88 5.36 32.44 14.75
N ILE A 89 6.17 32.24 13.71
CA ILE A 89 7.34 33.06 13.41
C ILE A 89 6.92 34.42 12.84
N GLN A 90 5.92 34.45 11.95
CA GLN A 90 5.43 35.70 11.34
C GLN A 90 4.70 36.63 12.33
N LEU A 91 4.14 36.08 13.41
CA LEU A 91 3.45 36.82 14.46
C LEU A 91 4.40 37.44 15.51
N ARG A 92 5.70 37.12 15.46
CA ARG A 92 6.75 37.70 16.32
C ARG A 92 7.46 38.86 15.64
#